data_AF-A0A858AQ54-F1
#
_entry.id   AF-A0A858AQ54-F1
#
_cell.length_a   1.000
_cell.length_b   1.000
_cell.length_c   1.000
_cell.angle_alpha   90.00
_cell.angle_beta   90.00
_cell.angle_gamma   90.00
#
_symmetry.space_group_name_H-M   'P 1'
#
loop_
_entity.id
_entity.type
_entity.pdbx_description
1 polymer ?
#
loop_
_entity_poly.entity_id
_entity_poly.type
_entity_poly.pdbx_seq_one_letter_code
_entity_poly.pdbx_strand_id
1 'polypeptide(L)'
;MNEIENKHKLILDDTKWKSYFSVTNWKRDGGMIMAIALFIPFATSLLFTILNGNQFSESYGFDLAQMIITIASWIFALIYASRTKFFNEYKVIFFSANLISIGILIFVSFIAAALQINLNNMLLSLITQTIYQITVIIFAFIKIKGFRRNFISGFQNQQWFTVLLAVVIAVPLMFLWGWGMNKAGIRSSVNQGSIEDLIFIANNLTEKIFIFILLFFFVILAAPIFEELTIRYFIALFSGNRWVTLVISGIFFATMHVTNTGDFASIPIYIFGSFVMSAAFTIFGSIGHSTSIHIAWNTIAYVSLVISKF
;
A
#
# COMPACT_ATOMS: atom_id res chain seq x y z
N MET A 1 -33.98 3.98 16.94
CA MET A 1 -32.67 4.29 16.32
C MET A 1 -31.62 3.43 16.99
N ASN A 2 -30.95 2.57 16.22
CA ASN A 2 -29.97 1.62 16.76
C ASN A 2 -28.70 2.36 17.24
N GLU A 3 -28.06 1.88 18.30
CA GLU A 3 -26.80 2.44 18.83
C GLU A 3 -25.72 2.60 17.73
N ILE A 4 -25.74 1.72 16.73
CA ILE A 4 -24.87 1.73 15.55
C ILE A 4 -25.17 2.92 14.62
N GLU A 5 -26.44 3.28 14.44
CA GLU A 5 -26.87 4.44 13.63
C GLU A 5 -26.41 5.76 14.27
N ASN A 6 -26.47 5.84 15.60
CA ASN A 6 -25.93 6.99 16.34
C ASN A 6 -24.40 7.07 16.26
N LYS A 7 -23.69 5.93 16.31
CA LYS A 7 -22.24 5.89 16.06
C LYS A 7 -21.89 6.30 14.62
N HIS A 8 -22.67 5.89 13.63
CA HIS A 8 -22.49 6.32 12.24
C HIS A 8 -22.69 7.82 12.05
N LYS A 9 -23.68 8.42 12.72
CA LYS A 9 -23.85 9.90 12.73
C LYS A 9 -22.68 10.62 13.40
N LEU A 10 -22.15 10.09 14.51
CA LEU A 10 -20.96 10.64 15.17
C LEU A 10 -19.69 10.57 14.29
N ILE A 11 -19.55 9.55 13.42
CA ILE A 11 -18.45 9.49 12.44
C ILE A 11 -18.56 10.62 11.38
N LEU A 12 -19.79 11.05 11.07
CA LEU A 12 -20.05 12.08 10.06
C LEU A 12 -19.89 13.51 10.60
N ASP A 13 -20.31 13.75 11.85
CA ASP A 13 -20.22 15.07 12.49
C ASP A 13 -18.90 15.32 13.23
N ASP A 14 -18.28 14.29 13.79
CA ASP A 14 -17.15 14.48 14.70
C ASP A 14 -15.81 14.44 13.95
N THR A 15 -15.06 15.53 14.06
CA THR A 15 -13.64 15.62 13.68
C THR A 15 -12.76 14.74 14.60
N LYS A 16 -13.34 14.13 15.64
CA LYS A 16 -12.58 13.31 16.59
C LYS A 16 -12.32 11.90 16.07
N TRP A 17 -11.04 11.68 15.82
CA TRP A 17 -10.25 10.45 15.85
C TRP A 17 -10.85 9.19 16.54
N LYS A 18 -11.64 9.34 17.61
CA LYS A 18 -12.30 8.23 18.32
C LYS A 18 -13.34 7.50 17.47
N SER A 19 -13.91 8.14 16.45
CA SER A 19 -15.01 7.58 15.67
C SER A 19 -14.56 6.37 14.82
N TYR A 20 -13.35 6.39 14.26
CA TYR A 20 -12.76 5.30 13.47
C TYR A 20 -12.58 3.99 14.25
N PHE A 21 -12.30 4.08 15.55
CA PHE A 21 -11.98 2.92 16.40
C PHE A 21 -13.19 2.38 17.17
N SER A 22 -14.40 2.68 16.71
CA SER A 22 -15.62 2.22 17.40
C SER A 22 -16.58 1.48 16.48
N VAL A 23 -16.21 1.33 15.21
CA VAL A 23 -17.16 0.91 14.17
C VAL A 23 -17.35 -0.60 14.10
N THR A 24 -16.31 -1.37 14.42
CA THR A 24 -16.27 -2.83 14.31
C THR A 24 -15.79 -3.47 15.61
N ASN A 25 -16.23 -4.70 15.87
CA ASN A 25 -15.66 -5.47 16.98
C ASN A 25 -14.31 -6.05 16.53
N TRP A 26 -13.24 -5.44 17.01
CA TRP A 26 -11.88 -5.80 16.61
C TRP A 26 -11.50 -7.26 16.84
N LYS A 27 -12.07 -7.90 17.88
CA LYS A 27 -11.77 -9.30 18.21
C LYS A 27 -12.41 -10.28 17.23
N ARG A 28 -13.60 -9.93 16.70
CA ARG A 28 -14.37 -10.80 15.82
C ARG A 28 -14.21 -10.39 14.36
N ASP A 29 -14.68 -9.20 14.02
CA ASP A 29 -14.78 -8.73 12.64
C ASP A 29 -13.40 -8.30 12.13
N GLY A 30 -12.67 -7.52 12.94
CA GLY A 30 -11.31 -7.10 12.61
C GLY A 30 -10.35 -8.30 12.54
N GLY A 31 -10.35 -9.14 13.58
CA GLY A 31 -9.51 -10.34 13.65
C GLY A 31 -9.67 -11.25 12.43
N MET A 32 -10.92 -11.50 12.01
CA MET A 32 -11.18 -12.36 10.85
C MET A 32 -10.76 -11.73 9.53
N ILE A 33 -11.00 -10.43 9.32
CA ILE A 33 -10.54 -9.74 8.11
C ILE A 33 -9.01 -9.72 8.05
N MET A 34 -8.34 -9.47 9.18
CA MET A 34 -6.87 -9.50 9.25
C MET A 34 -6.35 -10.92 9.01
N ALA A 35 -6.94 -11.96 9.61
CA ALA A 35 -6.56 -13.34 9.35
C ALA A 35 -6.60 -13.67 7.85
N ILE A 36 -7.71 -13.32 7.19
CA ILE A 36 -7.93 -13.68 5.79
C ILE A 36 -7.10 -12.81 4.85
N ALA A 37 -7.14 -11.48 4.99
CA ALA A 37 -6.53 -10.56 4.03
C ALA A 37 -5.02 -10.36 4.23
N LEU A 38 -4.47 -10.69 5.42
CA LEU A 38 -3.05 -10.51 5.74
C LEU A 38 -2.35 -11.84 5.99
N PHE A 39 -2.79 -12.57 7.02
CA PHE A 39 -2.03 -13.71 7.53
C PHE A 39 -2.03 -14.89 6.58
N ILE A 40 -3.14 -15.18 5.89
CA ILE A 40 -3.19 -16.28 4.91
C ILE A 40 -2.23 -16.02 3.74
N PRO A 41 -2.31 -14.90 2.98
CA PRO A 41 -1.37 -14.62 1.89
C PRO A 41 0.09 -14.61 2.34
N PHE A 42 0.37 -14.05 3.52
CA PHE A 42 1.72 -14.03 4.08
C PHE A 42 2.24 -15.44 4.38
N ALA A 43 1.47 -16.24 5.13
CA ALA A 43 1.89 -17.56 5.55
C ALA A 43 2.10 -18.48 4.36
N THR A 44 1.23 -18.42 3.33
CA THR A 44 1.40 -19.23 2.12
C THR A 44 2.64 -18.82 1.34
N SER A 45 2.88 -17.52 1.17
CA SER A 45 4.08 -17.03 0.49
C SER A 45 5.35 -17.43 1.23
N LEU A 46 5.36 -17.28 2.56
CA LEU A 46 6.50 -17.68 3.40
C LEU A 46 6.75 -19.19 3.32
N LEU A 47 5.71 -20.02 3.39
CA LEU A 47 5.83 -21.47 3.26
C LEU A 47 6.42 -21.84 1.90
N PHE A 48 5.93 -21.25 0.81
CA PHE A 48 6.47 -21.50 -0.52
C PHE A 48 7.93 -21.10 -0.68
N THR A 49 8.34 -19.96 -0.11
CA THR A 49 9.75 -19.54 -0.13
C THR A 49 10.63 -20.47 0.71
N ILE A 50 10.16 -20.94 1.87
CA ILE A 50 10.92 -21.89 2.70
C ILE A 50 11.05 -23.25 1.99
N LEU A 51 9.95 -23.78 1.46
CA LEU A 51 9.91 -25.14 0.88
C LEU A 51 10.76 -25.28 -0.39
N ASN A 52 10.86 -24.20 -1.16
CA ASN A 52 11.51 -24.26 -2.46
C ASN A 52 12.82 -23.45 -2.54
N GLY A 53 13.24 -22.84 -1.42
CA GLY A 53 14.38 -21.94 -1.36
C GLY A 53 14.24 -20.71 -2.27
N ASN A 54 15.36 -20.03 -2.52
CA ASN A 54 15.39 -18.83 -3.36
C ASN A 54 15.16 -19.10 -4.87
N GLN A 55 15.04 -20.36 -5.31
CA GLN A 55 14.92 -20.71 -6.74
C GLN A 55 13.47 -20.65 -7.26
N PHE A 56 12.47 -20.63 -6.38
CA PHE A 56 11.06 -20.70 -6.80
C PHE A 56 10.38 -19.35 -6.98
N SER A 57 10.93 -18.29 -6.38
CA SER A 57 10.49 -16.90 -6.61
C SER A 57 10.72 -16.44 -8.06
N GLU A 58 11.46 -17.21 -8.86
CA GLU A 58 11.66 -16.98 -10.30
C GLU A 58 10.74 -17.84 -11.17
N SER A 59 9.92 -18.71 -10.56
CA SER A 59 9.00 -19.58 -11.31
C SER A 59 7.64 -18.90 -11.49
N TYR A 60 7.18 -18.81 -12.74
CA TYR A 60 5.82 -18.34 -13.06
C TYR A 60 4.72 -19.08 -12.28
N GLY A 61 4.96 -20.33 -11.85
CA GLY A 61 4.02 -21.11 -11.05
C GLY A 61 3.82 -20.56 -9.64
N PHE A 62 4.86 -20.02 -9.01
CA PHE A 62 4.76 -19.39 -7.69
C PHE A 62 3.88 -18.13 -7.74
N ASP A 63 4.20 -17.20 -8.65
CA ASP A 63 3.46 -15.95 -8.79
C ASP A 63 1.98 -16.20 -9.06
N LEU A 64 1.68 -17.17 -9.94
CA LEU A 64 0.31 -17.57 -10.24
C LEU A 64 -0.40 -18.18 -9.02
N ALA A 65 0.23 -19.12 -8.32
CA ALA A 65 -0.34 -19.75 -7.13
C ALA A 65 -0.60 -18.70 -6.02
N GLN A 66 0.37 -17.82 -5.78
CA GLN A 66 0.27 -16.76 -4.79
C GLN A 66 -0.79 -15.71 -5.17
N MET A 67 -0.90 -15.37 -6.45
CA MET A 67 -1.97 -14.52 -6.96
C MET A 67 -3.34 -15.16 -6.73
N ILE A 68 -3.51 -16.45 -7.04
CA ILE A 68 -4.77 -17.18 -6.81
C ILE A 68 -5.15 -17.18 -5.32
N ILE A 69 -4.19 -17.50 -4.44
CA ILE A 69 -4.41 -17.50 -2.99
C ILE A 69 -4.80 -16.10 -2.50
N THR A 70 -4.12 -15.06 -3.00
CA THR A 70 -4.40 -13.67 -2.65
C THR A 70 -5.82 -13.29 -3.10
N ILE A 71 -6.19 -13.56 -4.36
CA ILE A 71 -7.54 -13.32 -4.88
C ILE A 71 -8.59 -14.07 -4.04
N ALA A 72 -8.39 -15.37 -3.79
CA ALA A 72 -9.32 -16.18 -3.02
C ALA A 72 -9.50 -15.63 -1.61
N SER A 73 -8.40 -15.25 -0.95
CA SER A 73 -8.41 -14.62 0.37
C SER A 73 -9.22 -13.33 0.35
N TRP A 74 -8.99 -12.44 -0.62
CA TRP A 74 -9.74 -11.19 -0.75
C TRP A 74 -11.22 -11.42 -1.03
N ILE A 75 -11.59 -12.42 -1.84
CA ILE A 75 -12.98 -12.82 -2.09
C ILE A 75 -13.63 -13.33 -0.79
N PHE A 76 -12.95 -14.21 -0.05
CA PHE A 76 -13.47 -14.72 1.22
C PHE A 76 -13.65 -13.60 2.26
N ALA A 77 -12.68 -12.68 2.36
CA ALA A 77 -12.79 -11.53 3.24
C ALA A 77 -13.94 -10.60 2.82
N LEU A 78 -14.16 -10.41 1.52
CA LEU A 78 -15.30 -9.67 0.98
C LEU A 78 -16.64 -10.35 1.32
N ILE A 79 -16.75 -11.66 1.11
CA ILE A 79 -17.96 -12.45 1.44
C ILE A 79 -18.24 -12.39 2.93
N TYR A 80 -17.23 -12.61 3.77
CA TYR A 80 -17.38 -12.57 5.22
C TYR A 80 -17.88 -11.20 5.66
N ALA A 81 -17.20 -10.16 5.22
CA ALA A 81 -17.50 -8.83 5.68
C ALA A 81 -18.81 -8.30 5.08
N SER A 82 -19.32 -8.88 3.97
CA SER A 82 -20.68 -8.64 3.44
C SER A 82 -21.83 -8.99 4.39
N ARG A 83 -21.56 -9.83 5.37
CA ARG A 83 -22.51 -10.20 6.42
C ARG A 83 -22.59 -9.18 7.56
N THR A 84 -21.74 -8.15 7.55
CA THR A 84 -21.68 -7.11 8.59
C THR A 84 -22.42 -5.83 8.15
N LYS A 85 -23.05 -5.10 9.09
CA LYS A 85 -23.79 -3.85 8.77
C LYS A 85 -22.87 -2.67 8.37
N PHE A 86 -21.60 -2.74 8.73
CA PHE A 86 -20.58 -1.74 8.41
C PHE A 86 -20.32 -1.58 6.90
N PHE A 87 -20.83 -2.52 6.11
CA PHE A 87 -20.29 -2.79 4.80
C PHE A 87 -20.74 -1.80 3.71
N ASN A 88 -21.94 -1.22 3.70
CA ASN A 88 -22.49 -0.61 2.47
C ASN A 88 -21.71 0.54 1.81
N GLU A 89 -20.90 1.30 2.53
CA GLU A 89 -20.17 2.46 1.96
C GLU A 89 -18.66 2.18 1.67
N TYR A 90 -18.06 1.17 2.32
CA TYR A 90 -16.60 0.97 2.32
C TYR A 90 -16.11 -0.30 1.59
N LYS A 91 -16.99 -1.26 1.25
CA LYS A 91 -16.62 -2.56 0.58
C LYS A 91 -15.89 -2.34 -0.72
N VAL A 92 -16.44 -1.46 -1.55
CA VAL A 92 -15.97 -1.31 -2.91
C VAL A 92 -14.52 -0.88 -2.87
N ILE A 93 -14.16 0.11 -2.06
CA ILE A 93 -12.83 0.70 -2.19
C ILE A 93 -11.75 -0.22 -1.65
N PHE A 94 -11.86 -0.77 -0.43
CA PHE A 94 -10.78 -1.60 0.12
C PHE A 94 -10.59 -2.93 -0.61
N PHE A 95 -11.70 -3.62 -0.92
CA PHE A 95 -11.63 -4.93 -1.57
C PHE A 95 -11.41 -4.81 -3.08
N SER A 96 -12.03 -3.81 -3.72
CA SER A 96 -11.78 -3.56 -5.14
C SER A 96 -10.42 -2.92 -5.38
N ALA A 97 -9.83 -2.19 -4.42
CA ALA A 97 -8.45 -1.69 -4.48
C ALA A 97 -7.42 -2.82 -4.70
N ASN A 98 -7.68 -3.99 -4.11
CA ASN A 98 -6.78 -5.12 -4.23
C ASN A 98 -7.17 -6.02 -5.41
N LEU A 99 -8.47 -6.31 -5.56
CA LEU A 99 -8.96 -7.20 -6.63
C LEU A 99 -8.94 -6.57 -8.03
N ILE A 100 -9.29 -5.28 -8.18
CA ILE A 100 -9.28 -4.61 -9.49
C ILE A 100 -7.85 -4.41 -9.96
N SER A 101 -6.89 -4.15 -9.07
CA SER A 101 -5.47 -4.04 -9.48
C SER A 101 -5.01 -5.29 -10.24
N ILE A 102 -5.34 -6.47 -9.71
CA ILE A 102 -5.04 -7.76 -10.31
C ILE A 102 -5.86 -7.98 -11.59
N GLY A 103 -7.17 -7.68 -11.56
CA GLY A 103 -8.04 -7.82 -12.73
C GLY A 103 -7.61 -6.95 -13.90
N ILE A 104 -7.19 -5.71 -13.64
CA ILE A 104 -6.66 -4.79 -14.64
C ILE A 104 -5.33 -5.33 -15.20
N LEU A 105 -4.42 -5.84 -14.36
CA LEU A 105 -3.17 -6.44 -14.82
C LEU A 105 -3.43 -7.60 -15.80
N ILE A 106 -4.35 -8.50 -15.45
CA ILE A 106 -4.76 -9.62 -16.30
C ILE A 106 -5.37 -9.10 -17.61
N PHE A 107 -6.30 -8.15 -17.52
CA PHE A 107 -6.99 -7.59 -18.68
C PHE A 107 -6.01 -6.91 -19.65
N VAL A 108 -5.10 -6.08 -19.13
CA VAL A 108 -4.10 -5.39 -19.94
C VAL A 108 -3.11 -6.36 -20.58
N SER A 109 -2.69 -7.40 -19.84
CA SER A 109 -1.85 -8.46 -20.40
C SER A 109 -2.54 -9.20 -21.54
N PHE A 110 -3.84 -9.48 -21.39
CA PHE A 110 -4.66 -10.10 -22.43
C PHE A 110 -4.79 -9.22 -23.67
N ILE A 111 -5.10 -7.93 -23.50
CA ILE A 111 -5.21 -6.97 -24.62
C ILE A 111 -3.87 -6.79 -25.33
N ALA A 112 -2.77 -6.67 -24.59
CA ALA A 112 -1.43 -6.56 -25.17
C ALA A 112 -1.08 -7.78 -26.01
N ALA A 113 -1.36 -8.98 -25.50
CA ALA A 113 -1.17 -10.24 -26.24
C ALA A 113 -2.07 -10.32 -27.47
N ALA A 114 -3.35 -9.96 -27.35
CA ALA A 114 -4.32 -10.03 -28.45
C ALA A 114 -3.99 -9.05 -29.59
N LEU A 115 -3.47 -7.86 -29.25
CA LEU A 115 -3.12 -6.81 -30.21
C LEU A 115 -1.65 -6.87 -30.66
N GLN A 116 -0.88 -7.86 -30.19
CA GLN A 116 0.57 -7.98 -30.43
C GLN A 116 1.32 -6.66 -30.16
N ILE A 117 0.87 -5.93 -29.14
CA ILE A 117 1.47 -4.64 -28.79
C ILE A 117 2.84 -4.94 -28.18
N ASN A 118 3.90 -4.58 -28.89
CA ASN A 118 5.27 -4.66 -28.40
C ASN A 118 5.61 -3.46 -27.49
N LEU A 119 4.76 -3.22 -26.48
CA LEU A 119 5.11 -2.34 -25.37
C LEU A 119 5.85 -3.17 -24.34
N ASN A 120 6.90 -2.59 -23.75
CA ASN A 120 7.54 -3.18 -22.60
C ASN A 120 6.47 -3.43 -21.51
N ASN A 121 6.26 -4.70 -21.16
CA ASN A 121 5.26 -5.12 -20.19
C ASN A 121 5.38 -4.37 -18.85
N MET A 122 6.59 -3.99 -18.44
CA MET A 122 6.81 -3.20 -17.23
C MET A 122 6.29 -1.77 -17.36
N LEU A 123 6.52 -1.10 -18.49
CA LEU A 123 6.01 0.24 -18.73
C LEU A 123 4.49 0.26 -18.81
N LEU A 124 3.91 -0.72 -19.53
CA LEU A 124 2.48 -0.87 -19.63
C LEU A 124 1.85 -1.15 -18.25
N SER A 125 2.47 -1.99 -17.44
CA SER A 125 2.06 -2.26 -16.06
C SER A 125 2.10 -0.98 -15.21
N LEU A 126 3.18 -0.18 -15.29
CA LEU A 126 3.31 1.07 -14.54
C LEU A 126 2.22 2.09 -14.89
N ILE A 127 1.97 2.32 -16.19
CA ILE A 127 0.91 3.24 -16.66
C ILE A 127 -0.44 2.77 -16.13
N THR A 128 -0.71 1.47 -16.30
CA THR A 128 -1.96 0.84 -15.91
C THR A 128 -2.21 0.95 -14.40
N GLN A 129 -1.20 0.63 -13.58
CA GLN A 129 -1.28 0.75 -12.12
C GLN A 129 -1.50 2.20 -11.69
N THR A 130 -0.81 3.15 -12.34
CA THR A 130 -0.96 4.58 -12.04
C THR A 130 -2.39 5.07 -12.30
N ILE A 131 -2.95 4.79 -13.49
CA ILE A 131 -4.32 5.15 -13.85
C ILE A 131 -5.32 4.55 -12.86
N TYR A 132 -5.11 3.28 -12.53
CA TYR A 132 -5.96 2.56 -11.61
C TYR A 132 -5.95 3.18 -10.20
N GLN A 133 -4.77 3.41 -9.61
CA GLN A 133 -4.65 3.99 -8.28
C GLN A 133 -5.30 5.38 -8.24
N ILE A 134 -5.05 6.23 -9.25
CA ILE A 134 -5.70 7.54 -9.38
C ILE A 134 -7.23 7.39 -9.42
N THR A 135 -7.75 6.41 -10.15
CA THR A 135 -9.20 6.16 -10.25
C THR A 135 -9.80 5.79 -8.90
N VAL A 136 -9.14 4.89 -8.15
CA VAL A 136 -9.57 4.49 -6.80
C VAL A 136 -9.52 5.68 -5.84
N ILE A 137 -8.47 6.49 -5.90
CA ILE A 137 -8.33 7.71 -5.10
C ILE A 137 -9.49 8.65 -5.39
N ILE A 138 -9.75 8.99 -6.67
CA ILE A 138 -10.85 9.87 -7.07
C ILE A 138 -12.19 9.33 -6.56
N PHE A 139 -12.43 8.04 -6.75
CA PHE A 139 -13.66 7.40 -6.27
C PHE A 139 -13.79 7.51 -4.74
N ALA A 140 -12.70 7.34 -3.99
CA ALA A 140 -12.69 7.53 -2.53
C ALA A 140 -13.01 8.96 -2.11
N PHE A 141 -12.44 9.96 -2.81
CA PHE A 141 -12.75 11.38 -2.57
C PHE A 141 -14.23 11.73 -2.82
N ILE A 142 -14.86 11.06 -3.78
CA ILE A 142 -16.27 11.31 -4.14
C ILE A 142 -17.23 10.54 -3.23
N LYS A 143 -16.92 9.28 -2.91
CA LYS A 143 -17.88 8.35 -2.29
C LYS A 143 -17.72 8.20 -0.78
N ILE A 144 -16.51 8.35 -0.24
CA ILE A 144 -16.30 8.22 1.20
C ILE A 144 -16.60 9.55 1.89
N LYS A 145 -17.70 9.59 2.64
CA LYS A 145 -18.07 10.75 3.44
C LYS A 145 -16.97 11.08 4.45
N GLY A 146 -16.59 12.35 4.53
CA GLY A 146 -15.58 12.82 5.47
C GLY A 146 -14.12 12.52 5.09
N PHE A 147 -13.85 11.61 4.14
CA PHE A 147 -12.48 11.29 3.71
C PHE A 147 -11.77 12.53 3.16
N ARG A 148 -12.39 13.22 2.19
CA ARG A 148 -11.85 14.47 1.61
C ARG A 148 -11.47 15.48 2.69
N ARG A 149 -12.37 15.70 3.65
CA ARG A 149 -12.17 16.65 4.75
C ARG A 149 -11.00 16.21 5.64
N ASN A 150 -10.95 14.95 6.06
CA ASN A 150 -9.87 14.42 6.90
C ASN A 150 -8.51 14.47 6.18
N PHE A 151 -8.47 14.09 4.90
CA PHE A 151 -7.29 14.16 4.05
C PHE A 151 -6.78 15.60 3.94
N ILE A 152 -7.61 16.54 3.46
CA ILE A 152 -7.22 17.94 3.28
C ILE A 152 -6.83 18.60 4.61
N SER A 153 -7.58 18.34 5.69
CA SER A 153 -7.27 18.89 7.01
C SER A 153 -5.89 18.45 7.52
N GLY A 154 -5.40 17.27 7.09
CA GLY A 154 -4.07 16.79 7.43
C GLY A 154 -2.95 17.60 6.79
N PHE A 155 -3.18 18.11 5.57
CA PHE A 155 -2.24 19.00 4.87
C PHE A 155 -2.33 20.44 5.37
N GLN A 156 -3.53 20.91 5.72
CA GLN A 156 -3.76 22.30 6.14
C GLN A 156 -3.33 22.55 7.59
N ASN A 157 -3.68 21.65 8.50
CA ASN A 157 -3.32 21.75 9.92
C ASN A 157 -2.05 20.95 10.22
N GLN A 158 -1.20 20.79 9.21
CA GLN A 158 -0.02 19.96 9.29
C GLN A 158 0.94 20.56 10.31
N GLN A 159 1.30 19.77 11.32
CA GLN A 159 2.45 20.06 12.15
C GLN A 159 3.70 19.76 11.32
N TRP A 160 4.09 20.68 10.44
CA TRP A 160 5.24 20.53 9.54
C TRP A 160 6.52 20.16 10.27
N PHE A 161 6.67 20.61 11.52
CA PHE A 161 7.74 20.19 12.40
C PHE A 161 7.76 18.67 12.64
N THR A 162 6.60 18.04 12.80
CA THR A 162 6.49 16.58 12.98
C THR A 162 6.81 15.82 11.69
N VAL A 163 6.34 16.29 10.53
CA VAL A 163 6.70 15.69 9.23
C VAL A 163 8.21 15.80 9.02
N LEU A 164 8.77 16.97 9.28
CA LEU A 164 10.21 17.22 9.21
C LEU A 164 10.97 16.30 10.16
N LEU A 165 10.55 16.21 11.44
CA LEU A 165 11.20 15.35 12.43
C LEU A 165 11.13 13.87 12.02
N ALA A 166 9.98 13.41 11.53
CA ALA A 166 9.82 12.04 11.04
C ALA A 166 10.80 11.76 9.89
N VAL A 167 10.92 12.67 8.92
CA VAL A 167 11.85 12.57 7.80
C VAL A 167 13.31 12.62 8.26
N VAL A 168 13.66 13.56 9.15
CA VAL A 168 15.02 13.74 9.67
C VAL A 168 15.49 12.54 10.49
N ILE A 169 14.60 11.84 11.17
CA ILE A 169 14.94 10.60 11.89
C ILE A 169 14.96 9.40 10.92
N ALA A 170 13.98 9.32 10.03
CA ALA A 170 13.82 8.26 9.04
C ALA A 170 15.03 8.10 8.13
N VAL A 171 15.50 9.20 7.53
CA VAL A 171 16.52 9.18 6.47
C VAL A 171 17.86 8.64 6.97
N PRO A 172 18.43 9.10 8.10
CA PRO A 172 19.64 8.51 8.66
C PRO A 172 19.46 7.03 9.02
N LEU A 173 18.31 6.65 9.58
CA LEU A 173 18.06 5.25 9.94
C LEU A 173 17.99 4.34 8.71
N MET A 174 17.38 4.80 7.62
CA MET A 174 17.41 4.08 6.34
C MET A 174 18.82 3.97 5.78
N PHE A 175 19.60 5.05 5.84
CA PHE A 175 20.97 5.03 5.35
C PHE A 175 21.83 4.03 6.14
N LEU A 176 21.73 4.06 7.47
CA LEU A 176 22.40 3.11 8.36
C LEU A 176 21.93 1.67 8.10
N TRP A 177 20.63 1.47 7.87
CA TRP A 177 20.08 0.17 7.53
C TRP A 177 20.62 -0.33 6.18
N GLY A 178 20.52 0.48 5.12
CA GLY A 178 21.02 0.13 3.78
C GLY A 178 22.52 -0.14 3.78
N TRP A 179 23.29 0.65 4.52
CA TRP A 179 24.72 0.41 4.74
C TRP A 179 24.99 -0.91 5.47
N GLY A 180 24.25 -1.20 6.55
CA GLY A 180 24.36 -2.46 7.29
C GLY A 180 23.99 -3.68 6.43
N MET A 181 22.91 -3.59 5.65
CA MET A 181 22.46 -4.65 4.74
C MET A 181 23.50 -4.92 3.64
N ASN A 182 24.07 -3.85 3.06
CA ASN A 182 25.15 -3.98 2.07
C ASN A 182 26.38 -4.69 2.66
N LYS A 183 26.78 -4.34 3.90
CA LYS A 183 27.86 -5.03 4.61
C LYS A 183 27.55 -6.48 4.96
N ALA A 184 26.28 -6.80 5.19
CA ALA A 184 25.81 -8.16 5.40
C ALA A 184 25.66 -8.96 4.08
N GLY A 185 25.94 -8.36 2.92
CA GLY A 185 25.79 -9.00 1.62
C GLY A 185 24.33 -9.23 1.21
N ILE A 186 23.39 -8.51 1.84
CA ILE A 186 21.97 -8.62 1.51
C ILE A 186 21.67 -7.70 0.33
N ARG A 187 21.05 -8.27 -0.71
CA ARG A 187 20.69 -7.57 -1.96
C ARG A 187 19.68 -6.44 -1.72
N SER A 188 19.61 -5.51 -2.67
CA SER A 188 18.54 -4.51 -2.75
C SER A 188 17.17 -5.18 -2.90
N SER A 189 16.11 -4.47 -2.51
CA SER A 189 14.75 -5.01 -2.60
C SER A 189 14.32 -5.18 -4.05
N VAL A 190 13.49 -6.20 -4.30
CA VAL A 190 12.97 -6.48 -5.65
C VAL A 190 12.17 -5.29 -6.21
N ASN A 191 11.43 -4.56 -5.36
CA ASN A 191 10.70 -3.37 -5.78
C ASN A 191 11.61 -2.21 -6.18
N GLN A 192 12.76 -2.06 -5.50
CA GLN A 192 13.76 -1.07 -5.92
C GLN A 192 14.38 -1.47 -7.27
N GLY A 193 14.72 -2.76 -7.42
CA GLY A 193 15.25 -3.31 -8.66
C GLY A 193 14.31 -3.08 -9.86
N SER A 194 13.02 -3.38 -9.71
CA SER A 194 12.05 -3.22 -10.82
C SER A 194 11.87 -1.77 -11.26
N ILE A 195 11.99 -0.80 -10.34
CA ILE A 195 11.98 0.63 -10.67
C ILE A 195 13.28 1.03 -11.39
N GLU A 196 14.43 0.50 -10.96
CA GLU A 196 15.72 0.76 -11.62
C GLU A 196 15.77 0.15 -13.02
N ASP A 197 15.28 -1.06 -13.20
CA ASP A 197 15.23 -1.78 -14.48
C ASP A 197 14.41 -1.01 -15.53
N LEU A 198 13.31 -0.39 -15.12
CA LEU A 198 12.52 0.48 -15.99
C LEU A 198 13.35 1.63 -16.59
N ILE A 199 14.25 2.22 -15.81
CA ILE A 199 15.12 3.31 -16.27
C ILE A 199 16.19 2.78 -17.26
N PHE A 200 16.70 1.57 -17.02
CA PHE A 200 17.70 0.95 -17.89
C PHE A 200 17.17 0.58 -19.28
N ILE A 201 15.86 0.44 -19.45
CA ILE A 201 15.26 0.06 -20.74
C ILE A 201 15.05 1.26 -21.67
N ALA A 202 15.20 2.48 -21.16
CA ALA A 202 15.15 3.67 -22.01
C ALA A 202 16.37 3.77 -22.92
N ASN A 203 16.14 3.84 -24.23
CA ASN A 203 17.19 3.87 -25.25
C ASN A 203 17.72 5.28 -25.52
N ASN A 204 16.99 6.32 -25.10
CA ASN A 204 17.35 7.71 -25.32
C ASN A 204 16.90 8.61 -24.16
N LEU A 205 17.39 9.85 -24.17
CA LEU A 205 17.12 10.83 -23.11
C LEU A 205 15.61 11.16 -22.98
N THR A 206 14.89 11.24 -24.09
CA THR A 206 13.45 11.53 -24.10
C THR A 206 12.66 10.44 -23.39
N GLU A 207 12.96 9.18 -23.67
CA GLU A 207 12.36 8.02 -22.99
C GLU A 207 12.69 8.02 -21.50
N LYS A 208 13.95 8.32 -21.12
CA LYS A 208 14.33 8.44 -19.70
C LYS A 208 13.50 9.51 -19.00
N ILE A 209 13.42 10.72 -19.57
CA ILE A 209 12.63 11.83 -19.01
C ILE A 209 11.16 11.43 -18.86
N PHE A 210 10.59 10.77 -19.88
CA PHE A 210 9.21 10.28 -19.82
C PHE A 210 9.00 9.26 -18.68
N ILE A 211 9.90 8.30 -18.53
CA ILE A 211 9.86 7.30 -17.45
C ILE A 211 9.99 7.98 -16.09
N PHE A 212 10.88 8.96 -15.93
CA PHE A 212 11.01 9.71 -14.69
C PHE A 212 9.74 10.49 -14.33
N ILE A 213 9.12 11.18 -15.30
CA ILE A 213 7.83 11.86 -15.08
C ILE A 213 6.75 10.85 -14.66
N LEU A 214 6.68 9.69 -15.32
CA LEU A 214 5.71 8.66 -14.98
C LEU A 214 5.95 8.10 -13.57
N LEU A 215 7.20 7.80 -13.23
CA LEU A 215 7.61 7.36 -11.89
C LEU A 215 7.32 8.42 -10.83
N PHE A 216 7.48 9.70 -11.12
CA PHE A 216 7.10 10.79 -10.21
C PHE A 216 5.61 10.71 -9.86
N PHE A 217 4.73 10.64 -10.87
CA PHE A 217 3.29 10.55 -10.63
C PHE A 217 2.91 9.27 -9.87
N PHE A 218 3.55 8.15 -10.20
CA PHE A 218 3.28 6.88 -9.53
C PHE A 218 3.81 6.85 -8.10
N VAL A 219 5.13 6.95 -7.92
CA VAL A 219 5.84 6.73 -6.66
C VAL A 219 5.61 7.84 -5.65
N ILE A 220 5.52 9.10 -6.10
CA ILE A 220 5.40 10.24 -5.16
C ILE A 220 3.95 10.60 -4.89
N LEU A 221 3.04 10.44 -5.86
CA LEU A 221 1.66 10.92 -5.71
C LEU A 221 0.66 9.78 -5.58
N ALA A 222 0.52 8.92 -6.59
CA ALA A 222 -0.55 7.93 -6.64
C ALA A 222 -0.37 6.84 -5.58
N ALA A 223 0.80 6.20 -5.53
CA ALA A 223 1.05 5.07 -4.63
C ALA A 223 0.94 5.47 -3.15
N PRO A 224 1.57 6.57 -2.66
CA PRO A 224 1.45 6.97 -1.26
C PRO A 224 0.01 7.24 -0.83
N ILE A 225 -0.76 7.97 -1.64
CA ILE A 225 -2.16 8.29 -1.30
C ILE A 225 -3.00 7.01 -1.29
N PHE A 226 -2.81 6.15 -2.29
CA PHE A 226 -3.52 4.88 -2.41
C PHE A 226 -3.18 3.92 -1.25
N GLU A 227 -1.90 3.77 -0.90
CA GLU A 227 -1.43 2.89 0.16
C GLU A 227 -1.88 3.39 1.53
N GLU A 228 -1.85 4.69 1.80
CA GLU A 228 -2.35 5.23 3.06
C GLU A 228 -3.86 5.08 3.18
N LEU A 229 -4.60 5.31 2.09
CA LEU A 229 -6.04 5.05 2.03
C LEU A 229 -6.34 3.58 2.29
N THR A 230 -5.73 2.68 1.53
CA THR A 230 -5.99 1.24 1.61
C THR A 230 -5.55 0.66 2.96
N ILE A 231 -4.36 0.99 3.42
CA ILE A 231 -3.74 0.32 4.55
C ILE A 231 -4.04 1.06 5.85
N ARG A 232 -3.90 2.38 5.94
CA ARG A 232 -4.10 3.07 7.23
C ARG A 232 -5.55 3.32 7.50
N TYR A 233 -6.23 3.98 6.57
CA TYR A 233 -7.62 4.36 6.79
C TYR A 233 -8.55 3.15 6.91
N PHE A 234 -8.46 2.15 6.03
CA PHE A 234 -9.35 0.99 6.15
C PHE A 234 -8.95 0.02 7.26
N ILE A 235 -7.66 -0.23 7.52
CA ILE A 235 -7.31 -1.07 8.68
C ILE A 235 -7.74 -0.39 9.97
N ALA A 236 -7.70 0.94 10.07
CA ALA A 236 -8.26 1.65 11.22
C ALA A 236 -9.74 1.35 11.43
N LEU A 237 -10.52 1.43 10.34
CA LEU A 237 -11.94 1.14 10.33
C LEU A 237 -12.26 -0.33 10.68
N PHE A 238 -11.52 -1.29 10.14
CA PHE A 238 -11.75 -2.71 10.37
C PHE A 238 -11.23 -3.19 11.73
N SER A 239 -10.12 -2.62 12.19
CA SER A 239 -9.51 -3.02 13.44
C SER A 239 -10.18 -2.38 14.63
N GLY A 240 -10.95 -1.30 14.51
CA GLY A 240 -11.71 -0.74 15.63
C GLY A 240 -10.85 -0.44 16.88
N ASN A 241 -9.53 -0.33 16.75
CA ASN A 241 -8.61 -0.18 17.88
C ASN A 241 -7.31 0.43 17.41
N ARG A 242 -6.94 1.58 17.99
CA ARG A 242 -5.76 2.35 17.59
C ARG A 242 -4.45 1.57 17.61
N TRP A 243 -4.26 0.69 18.59
CA TRP A 243 -3.01 -0.05 18.77
C TRP A 243 -2.94 -1.22 17.78
N VAL A 244 -4.06 -1.88 17.56
CA VAL A 244 -4.19 -2.89 16.51
C VAL A 244 -3.96 -2.24 15.15
N THR A 245 -4.53 -1.07 14.90
CA THR A 245 -4.26 -0.30 13.67
C THR A 245 -2.78 -0.03 13.50
N LEU A 246 -2.11 0.50 14.53
CA LEU A 246 -0.69 0.83 14.47
C LEU A 246 0.14 -0.40 14.05
N VAL A 247 -0.04 -1.52 14.76
CA VAL A 247 0.75 -2.74 14.53
C VAL A 247 0.40 -3.39 13.19
N ILE A 248 -0.89 -3.61 12.95
CA ILE A 248 -1.32 -4.41 11.80
C ILE A 248 -1.12 -3.64 10.50
N SER A 249 -1.35 -2.33 10.46
CA SER A 249 -1.09 -1.56 9.25
C SER A 249 0.39 -1.50 8.89
N GLY A 250 1.28 -1.50 9.91
CA GLY A 250 2.71 -1.61 9.70
C GLY A 250 3.12 -2.96 9.10
N ILE A 251 2.63 -4.05 9.70
CA ILE A 251 2.90 -5.42 9.21
C ILE A 251 2.29 -5.64 7.83
N PHE A 252 1.08 -5.16 7.60
CA PHE A 252 0.37 -5.30 6.33
C PHE A 252 1.13 -4.63 5.18
N PHE A 253 1.59 -3.39 5.42
CA PHE A 253 2.41 -2.67 4.45
C PHE A 253 3.68 -3.44 4.08
N ALA A 254 4.38 -4.01 5.05
CA ALA A 254 5.58 -4.81 4.75
C ALA A 254 5.24 -6.08 3.98
N THR A 255 4.17 -6.75 4.41
CA THR A 255 3.70 -7.99 3.81
C THR A 255 3.33 -7.81 2.34
N MET A 256 2.55 -6.78 1.98
CA MET A 256 2.12 -6.57 0.60
C MET A 256 3.29 -6.33 -0.37
N HIS A 257 4.41 -5.80 0.11
CA HIS A 257 5.60 -5.53 -0.70
C HIS A 257 6.51 -6.75 -0.91
N VAL A 258 6.37 -7.79 -0.07
CA VAL A 258 7.24 -9.00 -0.13
C VAL A 258 6.47 -10.26 -0.53
N THR A 259 5.15 -10.28 -0.34
CA THR A 259 4.33 -11.50 -0.52
C THR A 259 4.33 -11.99 -1.96
N ASN A 260 4.30 -11.07 -2.93
CA ASN A 260 4.27 -11.41 -4.35
C ASN A 260 5.68 -11.66 -4.92
N THR A 261 6.73 -11.24 -4.23
CA THR A 261 8.13 -11.35 -4.72
C THR A 261 8.93 -12.42 -3.98
N GLY A 262 8.44 -12.88 -2.82
CA GLY A 262 9.19 -13.73 -1.91
C GLY A 262 10.38 -13.02 -1.25
N ASP A 263 10.50 -11.68 -1.38
CA ASP A 263 11.65 -10.91 -0.90
C ASP A 263 11.57 -10.62 0.61
N PHE A 264 11.50 -11.68 1.41
CA PHE A 264 11.32 -11.59 2.86
C PHE A 264 12.51 -10.92 3.57
N ALA A 265 13.69 -10.87 2.94
CA ALA A 265 14.85 -10.13 3.45
C ALA A 265 14.61 -8.61 3.54
N SER A 266 13.70 -8.10 2.71
CA SER A 266 13.30 -6.68 2.69
C SER A 266 12.18 -6.36 3.69
N ILE A 267 11.65 -7.32 4.45
CA ILE A 267 10.62 -7.04 5.48
C ILE A 267 11.05 -5.92 6.43
N PRO A 268 12.26 -5.92 7.02
CA PRO A 268 12.57 -4.96 8.08
C PRO A 268 12.57 -3.52 7.59
N ILE A 269 13.02 -3.26 6.35
CA ILE A 269 13.01 -1.89 5.78
C ILE A 269 11.57 -1.41 5.57
N TYR A 270 10.69 -2.29 5.08
CA TYR A 270 9.28 -1.94 4.91
C TYR A 270 8.55 -1.79 6.25
N ILE A 271 8.82 -2.66 7.23
CA ILE A 271 8.27 -2.55 8.59
C ILE A 271 8.69 -1.22 9.22
N PHE A 272 9.95 -0.84 9.14
CA PHE A 272 10.42 0.36 9.82
C PHE A 272 9.70 1.62 9.28
N GLY A 273 9.72 1.83 7.96
CA GLY A 273 9.03 2.96 7.35
C GLY A 273 7.52 2.91 7.61
N SER A 274 6.93 1.73 7.53
CA SER A 274 5.49 1.56 7.73
C SER A 274 5.05 1.86 9.16
N PHE A 275 5.83 1.50 10.18
CA PHE A 275 5.53 1.79 11.58
C PHE A 275 5.61 3.29 11.88
N VAL A 276 6.54 4.04 11.25
CA VAL A 276 6.58 5.51 11.37
C VAL A 276 5.28 6.13 10.83
N MET A 277 4.85 5.70 9.64
CA MET A 277 3.60 6.18 9.02
C MET A 277 2.36 5.76 9.84
N SER A 278 2.33 4.53 10.34
CA SER A 278 1.27 4.02 11.22
C SER A 278 1.20 4.78 12.55
N ALA A 279 2.36 5.11 13.14
CA ALA A 279 2.43 5.91 14.36
C ALA A 279 1.92 7.33 14.10
N ALA A 280 2.33 7.98 13.00
CA ALA A 280 1.82 9.28 12.62
C ALA A 280 0.29 9.27 12.42
N PHE A 281 -0.24 8.31 11.65
CA PHE A 281 -1.69 8.15 11.50
C PHE A 281 -2.39 7.95 12.85
N THR A 282 -1.81 7.13 13.72
CA THR A 282 -2.39 6.83 15.04
C THR A 282 -2.35 8.04 15.97
N ILE A 283 -1.27 8.83 15.98
CA ILE A 283 -1.12 10.00 16.86
C ILE A 283 -2.02 11.16 16.39
N PHE A 284 -2.00 11.46 15.09
CA PHE A 284 -2.69 12.64 14.54
C PHE A 284 -4.12 12.35 14.09
N GLY A 285 -4.46 11.09 13.87
CA GLY A 285 -5.80 10.71 13.42
C GLY A 285 -6.18 11.20 12.04
N SER A 286 -5.18 11.47 11.22
CA SER A 286 -5.33 12.09 9.92
C SER A 286 -4.54 11.30 8.90
N ILE A 287 -5.24 10.88 7.85
CA ILE A 287 -4.57 10.25 6.71
C ILE A 287 -3.63 11.21 6.01
N GLY A 288 -3.97 12.51 5.94
CA GLY A 288 -3.11 13.50 5.31
C GLY A 288 -1.74 13.61 6.01
N HIS A 289 -1.67 13.42 7.33
CA HIS A 289 -0.38 13.43 8.03
C HIS A 289 0.52 12.25 7.64
N SER A 290 -0.02 11.02 7.65
CA SER A 290 0.76 9.84 7.27
C SER A 290 1.09 9.86 5.77
N THR A 291 0.16 10.32 4.92
CA THR A 291 0.41 10.56 3.49
C THR A 291 1.53 11.56 3.26
N SER A 292 1.57 12.72 3.92
CA SER A 292 2.68 13.67 3.70
C SER A 292 4.04 13.10 4.09
N ILE A 293 4.11 12.32 5.17
CA ILE A 293 5.36 11.63 5.56
C ILE A 293 5.75 10.63 4.47
N HIS A 294 4.78 9.85 3.97
CA HIS A 294 5.01 8.89 2.89
C HIS A 294 5.47 9.58 1.60
N ILE A 295 4.80 10.66 1.18
CA ILE A 295 5.18 11.46 0.01
C ILE A 295 6.61 12.02 0.19
N ALA A 296 6.93 12.56 1.36
CA ALA A 296 8.26 13.11 1.64
C ALA A 296 9.33 12.01 1.58
N TRP A 297 9.06 10.84 2.16
CA TRP A 297 9.93 9.68 2.09
C TRP A 297 10.17 9.23 0.64
N ASN A 298 9.10 9.04 -0.13
CA ASN A 298 9.19 8.61 -1.53
C ASN A 298 9.85 9.68 -2.41
N THR A 299 9.67 10.96 -2.10
CA THR A 299 10.36 12.06 -2.80
C THR A 299 11.87 11.98 -2.62
N ILE A 300 12.34 11.72 -1.40
CA ILE A 300 13.79 11.61 -1.13
C ILE A 300 14.37 10.39 -1.85
N ALA A 301 13.69 9.25 -1.80
CA ALA A 301 14.09 8.05 -2.53
C ALA A 301 14.13 8.29 -4.04
N TYR A 302 13.10 8.92 -4.60
CA TYR A 302 13.01 9.27 -6.02
C TYR A 302 14.12 10.25 -6.45
N VAL A 303 14.36 11.33 -5.70
CA VAL A 303 15.43 12.28 -6.01
C VAL A 303 16.80 11.59 -5.97
N SER A 304 17.04 10.73 -4.98
CA SER A 304 18.27 9.95 -4.88
C SER A 304 18.46 9.05 -6.10
N LEU A 305 17.38 8.38 -6.54
CA LEU A 305 17.36 7.56 -7.74
C LEU A 305 17.69 8.39 -8.99
N VAL A 306 17.00 9.50 -9.21
CA VAL A 306 17.21 10.42 -10.33
C VAL A 306 18.66 10.87 -10.39
N ILE A 307 19.23 11.36 -9.28
CA ILE A 307 20.62 11.82 -9.21
C ILE A 307 21.60 10.69 -9.51
N SER A 308 21.32 9.45 -9.09
CA SER A 308 22.22 8.32 -9.30
C SER A 308 22.20 7.74 -10.73
N LYS A 309 21.15 8.04 -11.52
CA LYS A 309 20.91 7.41 -12.84
C LYS A 309 20.87 8.40 -14.01
N PHE A 310 20.84 9.70 -13.73
CA PHE A 310 21.12 10.76 -14.72
C PHE A 310 22.62 11.04 -14.80
#